data_AF-A0A8S3UR54-F1
#
_entry.id   AF-A0A8S3UR54-F1
#
_cell.length_a   1.000
_cell.length_b   1.000
_cell.length_c   1.000
_cell.angle_alpha   90.00
_cell.angle_beta   90.00
_cell.angle_gamma   90.00
#
_symmetry.space_group_name_H-M   'P 1'
#
loop_
_entity.id
_entity.type
_entity.pdbx_description
1 polymer ?
#
loop_
_entity_poly.entity_id
_entity_poly.type
_entity_poly.pdbx_seq_one_letter_code
_entity_poly.pdbx_strand_id
1 'polypeptide(L)'
;MRKMSQNKRREQSQQMVIQFLVVLQLKKSNTKSKAVSSKMCRKMARVVMNIISNASPKKHAALARISTPLPDKRLVNKDGKAAHIMHRSLLDTFQIYKEKNPSVKLGKSKFASLRPKNVKTFCDQQLQQCLCEYCLNVELKLKTVNKLIGRSCENAEELKIKDKYCAVNIVMCPKGDNQYHKKDCIDGLCNICGEQKMRTHLKDVTNKYGVDYYNSKDEEEAHQHHRTHYILVGKTEKDHAKHDKSFNCKTVSGTQKYTVSKVFRLSKYDPEQKFDLLL
;
A
#
# COMPACT_ATOMS: atom_id res chain seq x y z
N MET A 1 -23.30 32.06 -14.56
CA MET A 1 -22.95 31.91 -13.12
C MET A 1 -21.43 32.03 -12.94
N ARG A 2 -20.93 33.12 -12.34
CA ARG A 2 -19.47 33.41 -12.24
C ARG A 2 -18.81 32.56 -11.15
N LYS A 3 -17.89 31.66 -11.52
CA LYS A 3 -17.03 30.94 -10.57
C LYS A 3 -16.08 31.93 -9.91
N MET A 4 -16.34 32.31 -8.67
CA MET A 4 -15.37 33.05 -7.86
C MET A 4 -14.08 32.24 -7.71
N SER A 5 -12.95 32.83 -8.14
CA SER A 5 -11.59 32.31 -7.98
C SER A 5 -11.32 31.91 -6.52
N GLN A 6 -10.63 30.78 -6.32
CA GLN A 6 -10.28 30.24 -5.00
C GLN A 6 -9.52 31.26 -4.14
N ASN A 7 -8.74 32.17 -4.75
CA ASN A 7 -8.04 33.24 -4.03
C ASN A 7 -9.01 34.22 -3.35
N LYS A 8 -10.09 34.60 -4.03
CA LYS A 8 -11.09 35.54 -3.49
C LYS A 8 -11.85 34.96 -2.29
N ARG A 9 -11.99 33.63 -2.22
CA ARG A 9 -12.55 32.94 -1.03
C ARG A 9 -11.56 32.90 0.14
N ARG A 10 -10.26 32.77 -0.14
CA ARG A 10 -9.21 32.82 0.89
C ARG A 10 -9.09 34.22 1.48
N GLU A 11 -9.12 35.26 0.66
CA GLU A 11 -9.12 36.67 1.09
C GLU A 11 -10.34 37.01 1.95
N GLN A 12 -11.55 36.61 1.53
CA GLN A 12 -12.75 36.78 2.35
C GLN A 12 -12.67 36.03 3.69
N SER A 13 -12.08 34.83 3.69
CA SER A 13 -11.91 34.05 4.93
C SER A 13 -10.90 34.71 5.86
N GLN A 14 -9.80 35.26 5.33
CA GLN A 14 -8.79 35.98 6.11
C GLN A 14 -9.34 37.30 6.68
N GLN A 15 -10.10 38.07 5.89
CA GLN A 15 -10.75 39.29 6.37
C GLN A 15 -11.72 39.03 7.53
N MET A 16 -12.50 37.94 7.48
CA MET A 16 -13.38 37.57 8.60
C MET A 16 -12.61 37.20 9.87
N VAL A 17 -11.45 36.54 9.75
CA VAL A 17 -10.61 36.18 10.92
C VAL A 17 -9.99 37.44 11.55
N ILE A 18 -9.53 38.39 10.72
CA ILE A 18 -8.99 39.67 11.19
C ILE A 18 -10.08 40.47 11.92
N GLN A 19 -11.28 40.61 11.34
CA GLN A 19 -12.40 41.26 12.02
C GLN A 19 -12.75 40.59 13.35
N PHE A 20 -12.68 39.26 13.43
CA PHE A 20 -12.95 38.53 14.65
C PHE A 20 -11.90 38.78 15.75
N LEU A 21 -10.61 38.82 15.39
CA LEU A 21 -9.53 39.14 16.32
C LEU A 21 -9.65 40.58 16.86
N VAL A 22 -10.04 41.53 16.02
CA VAL A 22 -10.32 42.93 16.44
C VAL A 22 -11.47 42.97 17.44
N VAL A 23 -12.57 42.25 17.20
CA VAL A 23 -13.71 42.20 18.14
C VAL A 23 -13.34 41.54 19.48
N LEU A 24 -12.47 40.53 19.48
CA LEU A 24 -11.98 39.91 20.71
C LEU A 24 -11.04 40.82 21.50
N GLN A 25 -10.15 41.54 20.81
CA GLN A 25 -9.26 42.53 21.42
C GLN A 25 -10.06 43.67 22.07
N LEU A 26 -11.10 44.19 21.39
CA LEU A 26 -11.98 45.24 21.92
C LEU A 26 -12.83 44.80 23.12
N LYS A 27 -13.09 43.50 23.29
CA LYS A 27 -13.76 42.96 24.49
C LYS A 27 -12.84 42.82 25.69
N LYS A 28 -11.54 42.62 25.48
CA LYS A 28 -10.54 42.52 26.56
C LYS A 28 -10.30 43.88 27.24
N SER A 29 -10.50 44.99 26.54
CA SER A 29 -10.30 46.34 27.07
C SER A 29 -11.53 46.97 27.72
N ASN A 30 -12.70 46.31 27.71
CA ASN A 30 -13.95 46.93 28.16
C ASN A 30 -14.74 46.04 29.13
N THR A 31 -14.14 45.79 30.30
CA THR A 31 -14.81 45.16 31.45
C THR A 31 -15.80 46.13 32.08
N LYS A 32 -16.97 46.38 31.46
CA LYS A 32 -18.19 46.92 32.12
C LYS A 32 -19.44 47.09 31.24
N SER A 33 -19.49 46.63 29.98
CA SER A 33 -20.73 46.74 29.18
C SER A 33 -21.57 45.46 29.21
N LYS A 34 -22.71 45.57 29.91
CA LYS A 34 -23.82 44.60 29.89
C LYS A 34 -24.46 44.56 28.49
N ALA A 35 -24.79 43.35 28.04
CA ALA A 35 -25.82 43.04 27.05
C ALA A 35 -25.68 43.59 25.62
N VAL A 36 -24.56 43.34 24.93
CA VAL A 36 -24.52 43.44 23.46
C VAL A 36 -25.09 42.15 22.82
N SER A 37 -26.30 42.28 22.26
CA SER A 37 -27.00 41.42 21.30
C SER A 37 -26.53 39.96 21.18
N SER A 38 -27.17 39.10 21.98
CA SER A 38 -26.93 37.66 22.05
C SER A 38 -27.16 36.87 20.75
N LYS A 39 -27.80 37.45 19.72
CA LYS A 39 -28.09 36.76 18.45
C LYS A 39 -26.89 36.72 17.51
N MET A 40 -26.19 37.84 17.32
CA MET A 40 -25.04 37.91 16.41
C MET A 40 -23.84 37.13 16.96
N CYS A 41 -23.59 37.23 18.27
CA CYS A 41 -22.54 36.46 18.94
C CYS A 41 -22.79 34.94 18.85
N ARG A 42 -24.06 34.49 18.97
CA ARG A 42 -24.45 33.08 18.79
C ARG A 42 -24.32 32.61 17.34
N LYS A 43 -24.61 33.47 16.36
CA LYS A 43 -24.48 33.15 14.93
C LYS A 43 -23.00 33.02 14.52
N MET A 44 -22.14 33.95 14.96
CA MET A 44 -20.69 33.86 14.76
C MET A 44 -20.08 32.66 15.48
N ALA A 45 -20.47 32.39 16.74
CA ALA A 45 -20.02 31.20 17.46
C ALA A 45 -20.38 29.91 16.70
N ARG A 46 -21.58 29.83 16.10
CA ARG A 46 -21.97 28.68 15.25
C ARG A 46 -21.12 28.56 14.00
N VAL A 47 -20.82 29.67 13.31
CA VAL A 47 -19.96 29.65 12.11
C VAL A 47 -18.54 29.22 12.46
N VAL A 48 -17.97 29.78 13.53
CA VAL A 48 -16.63 29.41 14.04
C VAL A 48 -16.60 27.94 14.47
N MET A 49 -17.60 27.47 15.21
CA MET A 49 -17.69 26.05 15.60
C MET A 49 -17.87 25.11 14.40
N ASN A 50 -18.56 25.52 13.34
CA ASN A 50 -18.65 24.74 12.10
C ASN A 50 -17.33 24.69 11.33
N ILE A 51 -16.58 25.79 11.26
CA ILE A 51 -15.25 25.83 10.65
C ILE A 51 -14.28 24.94 11.44
N ILE A 52 -14.30 25.03 12.77
CA ILE A 52 -13.51 24.16 13.67
C ILE A 52 -13.95 22.69 13.55
N SER A 53 -15.24 22.41 13.40
CA SER A 53 -15.79 21.06 13.23
C SER A 53 -15.33 20.40 11.93
N ASN A 54 -15.24 21.17 10.84
CA ASN A 54 -14.75 20.69 9.54
C ASN A 54 -13.23 20.58 9.48
N ALA A 55 -12.52 21.42 10.23
CA ALA A 55 -11.09 21.26 10.49
C ALA A 55 -10.78 20.18 11.54
N SER A 56 -11.78 19.45 12.07
CA SER A 56 -11.47 18.49 13.13
C SER A 56 -10.66 17.30 12.60
N PRO A 57 -9.59 16.89 13.32
CA PRO A 57 -8.82 15.68 13.00
C PRO A 57 -9.69 14.42 12.87
N LYS A 58 -10.79 14.37 13.66
CA LYS A 58 -11.77 13.28 13.65
C LYS A 58 -12.36 13.04 12.27
N LYS A 59 -12.86 14.11 11.64
CA LYS A 59 -13.45 14.01 10.30
C LYS A 59 -12.39 13.72 9.26
N HIS A 60 -11.20 14.30 9.39
CA HIS A 60 -10.13 14.15 8.40
C HIS A 60 -9.68 12.69 8.24
N ALA A 61 -9.48 11.97 9.35
CA ALA A 61 -9.08 10.56 9.30
C ALA A 61 -10.16 9.63 8.71
N ALA A 62 -11.44 9.99 8.84
CA ALA A 62 -12.59 9.24 8.34
C ALA A 62 -13.00 9.60 6.90
N LEU A 63 -12.30 10.51 6.22
CA LEU A 63 -12.61 10.88 4.84
C LEU A 63 -12.41 9.67 3.91
N ALA A 64 -13.33 9.47 2.96
CA ALA A 64 -13.29 8.35 2.01
C ALA A 64 -11.98 8.26 1.19
N ARG A 65 -11.29 9.38 0.98
CA ARG A 65 -9.97 9.43 0.31
C ARG A 65 -8.82 8.93 1.19
N ILE A 66 -9.03 8.86 2.50
CA ILE A 66 -8.02 8.49 3.51
C ILE A 66 -8.34 7.11 4.09
N SER A 67 -9.62 6.76 4.22
CA SER A 67 -10.05 5.47 4.74
C SER A 67 -11.26 4.87 4.03
N THR A 68 -11.29 3.54 3.94
CA THR A 68 -12.44 2.77 3.45
C THR A 68 -13.22 2.15 4.60
N PRO A 69 -14.56 2.11 4.52
CA PRO A 69 -15.36 1.35 5.47
C PRO A 69 -15.07 -0.15 5.32
N LEU A 70 -15.09 -0.87 6.44
CA LEU A 70 -15.04 -2.33 6.50
C LEU A 70 -16.45 -2.89 6.33
N PRO A 71 -16.63 -3.95 5.50
CA PRO A 71 -17.94 -4.58 5.32
C PRO A 71 -18.37 -5.45 6.51
N ASP A 72 -17.49 -5.73 7.47
CA ASP A 72 -17.80 -6.60 8.60
C ASP A 72 -18.75 -5.94 9.61
N LYS A 73 -19.96 -6.49 9.71
CA LYS A 73 -21.01 -6.05 10.63
C LYS A 73 -20.58 -6.15 12.10
N ARG A 74 -19.64 -7.03 12.44
CA ARG A 74 -19.12 -7.20 13.82
C ARG A 74 -18.26 -6.01 14.25
N LEU A 75 -17.77 -5.23 13.30
CA LEU A 75 -16.91 -4.06 13.54
C LEU A 75 -17.69 -2.74 13.57
N VAL A 76 -19.02 -2.81 13.69
CA VAL A 76 -19.88 -1.63 13.84
C VAL A 76 -19.90 -1.20 15.31
N ASN A 77 -19.64 0.08 15.56
CA ASN A 77 -19.71 0.63 16.92
C ASN A 77 -21.16 0.65 17.46
N LYS A 78 -21.33 0.85 18.77
CA LYS A 78 -22.64 1.05 19.41
C LYS A 78 -23.49 2.16 18.76
N ASP A 79 -22.83 3.15 18.16
CA ASP A 79 -23.48 4.26 17.43
C ASP A 79 -23.95 3.88 16.00
N GLY A 80 -23.85 2.61 15.60
CA GLY A 80 -24.20 2.14 14.25
C GLY A 80 -23.19 2.54 13.16
N LYS A 81 -22.02 3.08 13.52
CA LYS A 81 -20.99 3.50 12.56
C LYS A 81 -20.05 2.34 12.24
N ALA A 82 -19.90 2.04 10.94
CA ALA A 82 -18.94 1.05 10.46
C ALA A 82 -17.51 1.41 10.87
N ALA A 83 -16.67 0.39 11.06
CA ALA A 83 -15.24 0.57 11.16
C ALA A 83 -14.67 1.04 9.82
N HIS A 84 -13.62 1.83 9.86
CA HIS A 84 -12.88 2.30 8.71
C HIS A 84 -11.41 1.90 8.84
N ILE A 85 -10.75 1.68 7.73
CA ILE A 85 -9.30 1.43 7.66
C ILE A 85 -8.63 2.56 6.92
N MET A 86 -7.58 3.12 7.51
CA MET A 86 -6.74 4.09 6.82
C MET A 86 -5.85 3.42 5.77
N HIS A 87 -5.88 3.90 4.53
CA HIS A 87 -4.98 3.45 3.45
C HIS A 87 -3.57 4.04 3.55
N ARG A 88 -3.43 5.15 4.27
CA ARG A 88 -2.18 5.87 4.43
C ARG A 88 -1.67 5.74 5.85
N SER A 89 -0.36 5.94 6.02
CA SER A 89 0.20 6.02 7.35
C SER A 89 -0.41 7.21 8.11
N LEU A 90 -0.40 7.12 9.43
CA LEU A 90 -0.87 8.21 10.29
C LEU A 90 -0.02 9.48 10.10
N LEU A 91 1.27 9.31 9.76
CA LEU A 91 2.19 10.41 9.49
C LEU A 91 1.80 11.15 8.20
N ASP A 92 1.58 10.44 7.10
CA ASP A 92 1.21 11.05 5.82
C ASP A 92 -0.14 11.77 5.96
N THR A 93 -1.09 11.15 6.66
CA THR A 93 -2.40 11.74 6.91
C THR A 93 -2.30 13.04 7.72
N PHE A 94 -1.37 13.07 8.69
CA PHE A 94 -1.10 14.28 9.48
C PHE A 94 -0.44 15.38 8.65
N GLN A 95 0.49 15.04 7.74
CA GLN A 95 1.10 16.01 6.83
C GLN A 95 0.05 16.66 5.91
N ILE A 96 -0.80 15.84 5.26
CA ILE A 96 -1.92 16.32 4.43
C ILE A 96 -2.87 17.21 5.24
N TYR A 97 -3.12 16.86 6.50
CA TYR A 97 -3.95 17.67 7.39
C TYR A 97 -3.32 19.04 7.67
N LYS A 98 -2.01 19.10 7.96
CA LYS A 98 -1.26 20.33 8.20
C LYS A 98 -1.21 21.22 6.96
N GLU A 99 -0.96 20.65 5.79
CA GLU A 99 -0.96 21.38 4.51
C GLU A 99 -2.31 22.05 4.24
N LYS A 100 -3.41 21.36 4.57
CA LYS A 100 -4.77 21.90 4.39
C LYS A 100 -5.17 22.90 5.47
N ASN A 101 -4.58 22.81 6.68
CA ASN A 101 -4.95 23.62 7.83
C ASN A 101 -3.70 24.23 8.51
N PRO A 102 -2.93 25.08 7.82
CA PRO A 102 -1.67 25.61 8.34
C PRO A 102 -1.85 26.49 9.59
N SER A 103 -3.04 27.08 9.77
CA SER A 103 -3.38 27.90 10.94
C SER A 103 -3.56 27.09 12.23
N VAL A 104 -3.76 25.78 12.15
CA VAL A 104 -4.05 24.93 13.31
C VAL A 104 -2.75 24.39 13.90
N LYS A 105 -2.37 24.89 15.08
CA LYS A 105 -1.22 24.39 15.87
C LYS A 105 -1.57 23.05 16.51
N LEU A 106 -1.46 21.96 15.75
CA LEU A 106 -1.70 20.61 16.23
C LEU A 106 -0.46 19.73 16.05
N GLY A 107 -0.03 19.07 17.13
CA GLY A 107 1.05 18.08 17.10
C GLY A 107 0.58 16.69 16.66
N LYS A 108 1.51 15.86 16.15
CA LYS A 108 1.25 14.50 15.67
C LYS A 108 0.59 13.61 16.73
N SER A 109 1.09 13.62 17.97
CA SER A 109 0.53 12.82 19.07
C SER A 109 -0.90 13.22 19.43
N LYS A 110 -1.20 14.53 19.38
CA LYS A 110 -2.57 15.01 19.61
C LYS A 110 -3.48 14.67 18.43
N PHE A 111 -3.00 14.76 17.20
CA PHE A 111 -3.72 14.30 16.02
C PHE A 111 -4.08 12.81 16.12
N ALA A 112 -3.11 11.97 16.51
CA ALA A 112 -3.29 10.54 16.72
C ALA A 112 -4.36 10.22 17.78
N SER A 113 -4.29 10.87 18.94
CA SER A 113 -5.28 10.68 20.03
C SER A 113 -6.67 11.21 19.69
N LEU A 114 -6.78 12.20 18.81
CA LEU A 114 -8.06 12.72 18.33
C LEU A 114 -8.67 11.85 17.21
N ARG A 115 -7.99 10.80 16.73
CA ARG A 115 -8.55 9.88 15.74
C ARG A 115 -9.81 9.19 16.30
N PRO A 116 -10.87 9.02 15.50
CA PRO A 116 -12.04 8.26 15.95
C PRO A 116 -11.65 6.80 16.21
N LYS A 117 -12.19 6.20 17.28
CA LYS A 117 -11.87 4.81 17.66
C LYS A 117 -12.29 3.77 16.60
N ASN A 118 -13.30 4.08 15.79
CA ASN A 118 -13.74 3.24 14.68
C ASN A 118 -12.83 3.35 13.44
N VAL A 119 -11.87 4.28 13.41
CA VAL A 119 -10.87 4.36 12.33
C VAL A 119 -9.60 3.64 12.80
N LYS A 120 -9.34 2.49 12.19
CA LYS A 120 -8.18 1.64 12.43
C LYS A 120 -7.02 2.03 11.51
N THR A 121 -5.81 1.88 12.01
CA THR A 121 -4.61 2.01 11.17
C THR A 121 -4.37 0.74 10.37
N PHE A 122 -3.56 0.87 9.32
CA PHE A 122 -3.06 -0.29 8.59
C PHE A 122 -2.30 -1.28 9.48
N CYS A 123 -1.61 -0.81 10.53
CA CYS A 123 -0.93 -1.68 11.49
C CYS A 123 -1.90 -2.47 12.38
N ASP A 124 -3.10 -1.95 12.66
CA ASP A 124 -4.13 -2.65 13.43
C ASP A 124 -4.80 -3.78 12.62
N GLN A 125 -4.44 -3.89 11.34
CA GLN A 125 -5.05 -4.76 10.34
C GLN A 125 -4.26 -6.05 10.11
N GLN A 126 -3.41 -6.49 11.05
CA GLN A 126 -2.53 -7.66 10.87
C GLN A 126 -3.27 -8.91 10.37
N LEU A 127 -4.57 -9.06 10.68
CA LEU A 127 -5.42 -10.18 10.27
C LEU A 127 -6.27 -9.93 9.00
N GLN A 128 -6.10 -8.78 8.33
CA GLN A 128 -6.92 -8.35 7.19
C GLN A 128 -6.08 -8.13 5.92
N GLN A 129 -4.82 -8.56 5.92
CA GLN A 129 -4.06 -8.70 4.68
C GLN A 129 -4.57 -9.96 3.94
N CYS A 130 -4.53 -9.98 2.61
CA CYS A 130 -4.77 -11.24 1.88
C CYS A 130 -3.67 -12.22 2.29
N LEU A 131 -4.05 -13.21 3.10
CA LEU A 131 -3.26 -14.39 3.42
C LEU A 131 -3.54 -15.53 2.43
N CYS A 132 -4.16 -15.19 1.29
CA CYS A 132 -4.30 -16.10 0.19
C CYS A 132 -2.93 -16.59 -0.28
N GLU A 133 -2.87 -17.85 -0.69
CA GLU A 133 -1.65 -18.53 -1.13
C GLU A 133 -0.88 -17.71 -2.17
N TYR A 134 -1.58 -17.13 -3.15
CA TYR A 134 -0.98 -16.27 -4.18
C TYR A 134 -0.24 -15.05 -3.60
N CYS A 135 -0.84 -14.32 -2.65
CA CYS A 135 -0.21 -13.16 -2.04
C CYS A 135 1.00 -13.55 -1.18
N LEU A 136 0.88 -14.65 -0.43
CA LEU A 136 1.97 -15.17 0.39
C LEU A 136 3.15 -15.62 -0.49
N ASN A 137 2.86 -16.33 -1.58
CA ASN A 137 3.85 -16.76 -2.54
C ASN A 137 4.60 -15.57 -3.12
N VAL A 138 3.89 -14.52 -3.59
CA VAL A 138 4.54 -13.30 -4.09
C VAL A 138 5.48 -12.70 -3.03
N GLU A 139 5.06 -12.60 -1.77
CA GLU A 139 5.90 -12.05 -0.71
C GLU A 139 7.15 -12.90 -0.44
N LEU A 140 7.03 -14.23 -0.40
CA LEU A 140 8.17 -15.14 -0.23
C LEU A 140 9.14 -15.07 -1.42
N LYS A 141 8.61 -14.97 -2.64
CA LYS A 141 9.42 -14.77 -3.86
C LYS A 141 10.21 -13.46 -3.77
N LEU A 142 9.56 -12.35 -3.42
CA LEU A 142 10.21 -11.04 -3.26
C LEU A 142 11.29 -11.04 -2.15
N LYS A 143 11.01 -11.68 -1.00
CA LYS A 143 12.01 -11.83 0.08
C LYS A 143 13.26 -12.57 -0.40
N THR A 144 13.07 -13.62 -1.19
CA THR A 144 14.18 -14.40 -1.75
C THR A 144 15.00 -13.59 -2.75
N VAL A 145 14.35 -12.88 -3.67
CA VAL A 145 15.01 -11.99 -4.64
C VAL A 145 15.79 -10.89 -3.93
N ASN A 146 15.19 -10.21 -2.94
CA ASN A 146 15.87 -9.15 -2.18
C ASN A 146 17.09 -9.66 -1.40
N LYS A 147 17.04 -10.90 -0.91
CA LYS A 147 18.19 -11.55 -0.26
C LYS A 147 19.34 -11.80 -1.25
N LEU A 148 19.02 -12.17 -2.50
CA LEU A 148 20.02 -12.31 -3.56
C LEU A 148 20.59 -10.94 -3.94
N ILE A 149 19.76 -9.92 -4.13
CA ILE A 149 20.20 -8.55 -4.44
C ILE A 149 21.21 -8.04 -3.39
N GLY A 150 20.87 -8.16 -2.11
CA GLY A 150 21.72 -7.67 -1.01
C GLY A 150 23.08 -8.36 -0.87
N ARG A 151 23.27 -9.53 -1.49
CA ARG A 151 24.55 -10.25 -1.48
C ARG A 151 25.48 -9.88 -2.63
N SER A 152 24.98 -9.19 -3.65
CA SER A 152 25.48 -9.43 -5.01
C SER A 152 25.55 -8.24 -5.92
N CYS A 153 24.74 -7.22 -5.64
CA CYS A 153 24.61 -6.04 -6.47
C CYS A 153 25.19 -4.85 -5.71
N GLU A 154 26.06 -4.08 -6.37
CA GLU A 154 26.58 -2.83 -5.82
C GLU A 154 25.44 -1.83 -5.58
N ASN A 155 24.42 -1.85 -6.46
CA ASN A 155 23.22 -1.02 -6.37
C ASN A 155 22.05 -1.72 -5.65
N ALA A 156 22.33 -2.43 -4.55
CA ALA A 156 21.33 -3.27 -3.88
C ALA A 156 20.09 -2.50 -3.39
N GLU A 157 20.22 -1.24 -2.96
CA GLU A 157 19.09 -0.47 -2.45
C GLU A 157 18.11 -0.03 -3.54
N GLU A 158 18.59 0.24 -4.76
CA GLU A 158 17.74 0.64 -5.89
C GLU A 158 16.97 -0.55 -6.46
N LEU A 159 17.60 -1.73 -6.50
CA LEU A 159 16.99 -2.94 -7.04
C LEU A 159 16.00 -3.61 -6.09
N LYS A 160 16.11 -3.36 -4.78
CA LYS A 160 15.25 -3.97 -3.75
C LYS A 160 13.78 -3.63 -3.97
N ILE A 161 12.95 -4.67 -4.03
CA ILE A 161 11.51 -4.56 -4.16
C ILE A 161 10.88 -4.66 -2.77
N LYS A 162 10.52 -3.51 -2.18
CA LYS A 162 10.10 -3.44 -0.76
C LYS A 162 8.88 -4.30 -0.44
N ASP A 163 7.86 -4.24 -1.29
CA ASP A 163 6.61 -4.97 -1.11
C ASP A 163 5.95 -5.31 -2.46
N LYS A 164 4.86 -6.09 -2.40
CA LYS A 164 4.08 -6.49 -3.57
C LYS A 164 3.48 -5.31 -4.36
N TYR A 165 3.23 -4.17 -3.71
CA TYR A 165 2.70 -2.99 -4.40
C TYR A 165 3.80 -2.26 -5.17
N CYS A 166 5.03 -2.21 -4.64
CA CYS A 166 6.21 -1.79 -5.40
C CYS A 166 6.42 -2.69 -6.63
N ALA A 167 6.27 -4.01 -6.47
CA ALA A 167 6.36 -4.93 -7.61
C ALA A 167 5.33 -4.62 -8.70
N VAL A 168 4.08 -4.33 -8.30
CA VAL A 168 3.01 -3.88 -9.22
C VAL A 168 3.41 -2.61 -9.97
N ASN A 169 4.01 -1.63 -9.28
CA ASN A 169 4.45 -0.38 -9.91
C ASN A 169 5.61 -0.57 -10.91
N ILE A 170 6.46 -1.58 -10.70
CA ILE A 170 7.52 -1.94 -11.65
C ILE A 170 6.91 -2.56 -12.92
N VAL A 171 6.00 -3.52 -12.75
CA VAL A 171 5.44 -4.25 -13.90
C VAL A 171 4.40 -3.46 -14.65
N MET A 172 3.56 -2.65 -14.00
CA MET A 172 2.46 -1.96 -14.68
C MET A 172 2.88 -0.62 -15.29
N CYS A 173 2.07 -0.08 -16.20
CA CYS A 173 2.21 1.31 -16.64
C CYS A 173 1.93 2.29 -15.48
N PRO A 174 2.57 3.49 -15.48
CA PRO A 174 2.25 4.53 -14.52
C PRO A 174 0.78 4.94 -14.64
N LYS A 175 0.17 5.32 -13.51
CA LYS A 175 -1.27 5.65 -13.44
C LYS A 175 -1.63 6.96 -14.15
N GLY A 176 -0.64 7.85 -14.38
CA GLY A 176 -0.89 9.22 -14.84
C GLY A 176 -1.73 9.99 -13.83
N ASP A 177 -2.74 10.71 -14.31
CA ASP A 177 -3.70 11.46 -13.46
C ASP A 177 -4.78 10.57 -12.82
N ASN A 178 -4.81 9.27 -13.12
CA ASN A 178 -5.83 8.35 -12.62
C ASN A 178 -5.48 7.79 -11.24
N GLN A 179 -6.52 7.44 -10.48
CA GLN A 179 -6.36 6.79 -9.17
C GLN A 179 -5.87 5.33 -9.27
N TYR A 180 -6.20 4.65 -10.37
CA TYR A 180 -5.95 3.23 -10.62
C TYR A 180 -5.15 3.02 -11.91
N HIS A 181 -4.49 1.87 -12.04
CA HIS A 181 -3.86 1.48 -13.30
C HIS A 181 -4.92 1.25 -14.38
N LYS A 182 -4.54 1.37 -15.66
CA LYS A 182 -5.43 1.05 -16.78
C LYS A 182 -5.86 -0.41 -16.69
N LYS A 183 -7.13 -0.69 -17.05
CA LYS A 183 -7.70 -2.04 -16.99
C LYS A 183 -6.85 -3.04 -17.78
N ASP A 184 -6.41 -2.68 -18.98
CA ASP A 184 -5.58 -3.53 -19.84
C ASP A 184 -4.25 -3.94 -19.18
N CYS A 185 -3.66 -3.10 -18.32
CA CYS A 185 -2.47 -3.46 -17.56
C CYS A 185 -2.77 -4.46 -16.45
N ILE A 186 -3.95 -4.37 -15.83
CA ILE A 186 -4.38 -5.26 -14.75
C ILE A 186 -4.74 -6.64 -15.34
N ASP A 187 -5.42 -6.65 -16.48
CA ASP A 187 -5.82 -7.85 -17.21
C ASP A 187 -4.65 -8.52 -17.95
N GLY A 188 -3.47 -7.87 -17.99
CA GLY A 188 -2.28 -8.38 -18.68
C GLY A 188 -2.34 -8.29 -20.21
N LEU A 189 -3.23 -7.47 -20.75
CA LEU A 189 -3.42 -7.25 -22.20
C LEU A 189 -2.54 -6.10 -22.74
N CYS A 190 -1.83 -5.39 -21.87
CA CYS A 190 -0.96 -4.28 -22.26
C CYS A 190 0.39 -4.80 -22.80
N ASN A 191 0.68 -4.54 -24.07
CA ASN A 191 1.94 -4.98 -24.71
C ASN A 191 3.19 -4.19 -24.26
N ILE A 192 3.02 -3.12 -23.48
CA ILE A 192 4.12 -2.21 -23.05
C ILE A 192 4.63 -2.57 -21.65
N CYS A 193 3.77 -3.19 -20.83
CA CYS A 193 4.06 -3.45 -19.43
C CYS A 193 3.82 -4.92 -19.10
N GLY A 194 4.21 -5.32 -17.90
CA GLY A 194 4.08 -6.69 -17.43
C GLY A 194 5.45 -7.27 -17.10
N GLU A 195 5.59 -8.55 -17.41
CA GLU A 195 6.73 -9.35 -17.01
C GLU A 195 8.06 -8.87 -17.55
N GLN A 196 8.09 -8.37 -18.80
CA GLN A 196 9.31 -7.88 -19.44
C GLN A 196 9.98 -6.76 -18.64
N LYS A 197 9.19 -5.92 -17.96
CA LYS A 197 9.73 -4.88 -17.08
C LYS A 197 10.36 -5.47 -15.82
N MET A 198 9.78 -6.51 -15.24
CA MET A 198 10.38 -7.20 -14.10
C MET A 198 11.69 -7.89 -14.49
N ARG A 199 11.72 -8.57 -15.64
CA ARG A 199 12.93 -9.19 -16.19
C ARG A 199 14.03 -8.16 -16.43
N THR A 200 13.68 -7.00 -16.96
CA THR A 200 14.61 -5.88 -17.16
C THR A 200 15.13 -5.35 -15.82
N HIS A 201 14.24 -5.15 -14.83
CA HIS A 201 14.60 -4.69 -13.49
C HIS A 201 15.52 -5.66 -12.75
N LEU A 202 15.35 -6.97 -12.97
CA LEU A 202 16.12 -8.03 -12.29
C LEU A 202 17.27 -8.60 -13.14
N LYS A 203 17.56 -8.02 -14.31
CA LYS A 203 18.52 -8.55 -15.29
C LYS A 203 19.89 -8.89 -14.67
N ASP A 204 20.41 -8.01 -13.81
CA ASP A 204 21.73 -8.22 -13.20
C ASP A 204 21.73 -9.39 -12.20
N VAL A 205 20.62 -9.58 -11.49
CA VAL A 205 20.42 -10.70 -10.57
C VAL A 205 20.31 -11.99 -11.36
N THR A 206 19.52 -11.98 -12.44
CA THR A 206 19.31 -13.13 -13.33
C THR A 206 20.61 -13.56 -13.98
N ASN A 207 21.39 -12.63 -14.55
CA ASN A 207 22.66 -12.93 -15.20
C ASN A 207 23.68 -13.55 -14.24
N LYS A 208 23.71 -13.10 -12.98
CA LYS A 208 24.66 -13.56 -11.98
C LYS A 208 24.32 -14.91 -11.37
N TYR A 209 23.03 -15.20 -11.19
CA TYR A 209 22.58 -16.39 -10.47
C TYR A 209 21.87 -17.43 -11.33
N GLY A 210 21.61 -17.15 -12.61
CA GLY A 210 20.77 -18.00 -13.45
C GLY A 210 19.33 -18.08 -12.96
N VAL A 211 18.86 -17.09 -12.19
CA VAL A 211 17.48 -17.06 -11.65
C VAL A 211 16.60 -16.27 -12.59
N ASP A 212 15.70 -16.97 -13.26
CA ASP A 212 14.71 -16.32 -14.12
C ASP A 212 13.33 -16.22 -13.43
N TYR A 213 12.57 -15.21 -13.82
CA TYR A 213 11.21 -14.97 -13.31
C TYR A 213 10.21 -15.58 -14.29
N TYR A 214 9.37 -16.50 -13.81
CA TYR A 214 8.31 -17.13 -14.62
C TYR A 214 6.93 -16.78 -14.07
N ASN A 215 5.98 -16.55 -14.97
CA ASN A 215 4.58 -16.39 -14.63
C ASN A 215 3.91 -17.77 -14.50
N SER A 216 2.93 -17.90 -13.61
CA SER A 216 2.24 -19.18 -13.39
C SER A 216 1.43 -19.64 -14.60
N LYS A 217 1.12 -18.75 -15.55
CA LYS A 217 0.44 -19.11 -16.81
C LYS A 217 1.35 -19.90 -17.76
N ASP A 218 2.65 -19.61 -17.75
CA ASP A 218 3.62 -20.35 -18.57
C ASP A 218 3.85 -21.76 -18.01
N GLU A 219 3.42 -22.00 -16.76
CA GLU A 219 3.52 -23.31 -16.16
C GLU A 219 2.50 -24.30 -16.74
N GLU A 220 1.33 -23.89 -17.26
CA GLU A 220 0.38 -24.86 -17.86
C GLU A 220 0.95 -25.58 -19.08
N GLU A 221 1.82 -24.92 -19.85
CA GLU A 221 2.58 -25.55 -20.94
C GLU A 221 3.78 -26.37 -20.42
N ALA A 222 4.41 -25.96 -19.32
CA ALA A 222 5.50 -26.71 -18.68
C ALA A 222 5.02 -27.94 -17.86
N HIS A 223 3.78 -27.92 -17.37
CA HIS A 223 3.18 -28.94 -16.48
C HIS A 223 2.75 -30.21 -17.22
N GLN A 224 2.86 -30.26 -18.55
CA GLN A 224 2.71 -31.52 -19.30
C GLN A 224 3.84 -32.53 -18.99
N HIS A 225 4.94 -32.09 -18.34
CA HIS A 225 6.09 -32.94 -18.01
C HIS A 225 6.56 -32.82 -16.55
N HIS A 226 5.67 -33.07 -15.58
CA HIS A 226 5.93 -33.30 -14.14
C HIS A 226 5.45 -32.19 -13.19
N ARG A 227 4.48 -32.58 -12.33
CA ARG A 227 3.85 -31.77 -11.30
C ARG A 227 4.84 -31.35 -10.22
N THR A 228 5.22 -30.07 -10.14
CA THR A 228 5.51 -29.34 -8.89
C THR A 228 5.85 -27.87 -9.16
N HIS A 229 5.22 -26.94 -8.43
CA HIS A 229 5.53 -25.51 -8.48
C HIS A 229 6.90 -25.24 -7.82
N TYR A 230 7.92 -24.91 -8.60
CA TYR A 230 9.24 -24.53 -8.09
C TYR A 230 9.67 -23.18 -8.68
N ILE A 231 10.24 -22.31 -7.84
CA ILE A 231 11.30 -21.45 -8.34
C ILE A 231 12.56 -22.30 -8.32
N LEU A 232 13.01 -22.70 -9.51
CA LEU A 232 14.33 -23.30 -9.67
C LEU A 232 15.37 -22.18 -9.60
N VAL A 233 15.98 -22.01 -8.43
CA VAL A 233 17.27 -21.31 -8.31
C VAL A 233 18.34 -22.33 -8.69
N GLY A 234 18.51 -22.56 -9.99
CA GLY A 234 19.57 -23.41 -10.53
C GLY A 234 20.86 -22.61 -10.66
N LYS A 235 21.97 -23.14 -10.16
CA LYS A 235 23.29 -22.65 -10.56
C LYS A 235 23.61 -23.23 -11.94
N THR A 236 24.08 -22.42 -12.88
CA THR A 236 24.62 -22.91 -14.14
C THR A 236 25.91 -23.70 -13.90
N GLU A 237 26.09 -24.84 -14.58
CA GLU A 237 27.21 -25.79 -14.39
C GLU A 237 28.64 -25.23 -14.60
N LYS A 238 28.79 -23.96 -15.00
CA LYS A 238 30.11 -23.37 -15.30
C LYS A 238 31.07 -23.29 -14.11
N ASP A 239 30.59 -23.48 -12.88
CA ASP A 239 31.40 -23.38 -11.66
C ASP A 239 31.88 -24.72 -11.07
N HIS A 240 31.55 -25.87 -11.66
CA HIS A 240 31.82 -27.18 -11.05
C HIS A 240 33.08 -27.92 -11.55
N ALA A 241 33.92 -27.31 -12.40
CA ALA A 241 35.07 -28.00 -12.99
C ALA A 241 36.29 -28.23 -12.07
N LYS A 242 36.22 -28.03 -10.75
CA LYS A 242 37.42 -28.16 -9.89
C LYS A 242 37.38 -29.12 -8.71
N HIS A 243 36.23 -29.65 -8.29
CA HIS A 243 36.23 -30.67 -7.25
C HIS A 243 35.00 -31.57 -7.39
N ASP A 244 35.15 -32.76 -7.97
CA ASP A 244 34.70 -33.98 -7.29
C ASP A 244 35.21 -35.25 -7.97
N LYS A 245 35.80 -36.12 -7.14
CA LYS A 245 36.17 -37.49 -7.49
C LYS A 245 34.95 -38.39 -7.29
N SER A 246 34.67 -39.20 -8.30
CA SER A 246 33.95 -40.48 -8.25
C SER A 246 32.56 -40.51 -7.58
N PHE A 247 31.51 -40.43 -8.41
CA PHE A 247 30.30 -41.23 -8.20
C PHE A 247 29.89 -41.84 -9.54
N ASN A 248 29.96 -43.17 -9.61
CA ASN A 248 29.72 -43.94 -10.82
C ASN A 248 28.21 -44.23 -10.92
N CYS A 249 27.49 -43.47 -11.74
CA CYS A 249 26.09 -43.74 -12.07
C CYS A 249 25.97 -44.00 -13.57
N LYS A 250 25.58 -45.23 -13.91
CA LYS A 250 25.43 -45.73 -15.29
C LYS A 250 24.55 -44.79 -16.10
N THR A 251 25.07 -44.39 -17.24
CA THR A 251 24.43 -43.53 -18.24
C THR A 251 23.33 -44.27 -18.99
N VAL A 252 22.12 -43.73 -18.96
CA VAL A 252 21.14 -43.87 -20.06
C VAL A 252 21.25 -42.58 -20.88
N SER A 253 21.50 -42.75 -22.17
CA SER A 253 21.77 -41.69 -23.14
C SER A 253 20.56 -40.78 -23.37
N GLY A 254 20.78 -39.46 -23.37
CA GLY A 254 19.93 -38.53 -24.12
C GLY A 254 19.25 -37.36 -23.40
N THR A 255 19.56 -37.06 -22.13
CA THR A 255 18.96 -35.90 -21.43
C THR A 255 19.96 -35.10 -20.62
N GLN A 256 19.97 -33.77 -20.82
CA GLN A 256 20.74 -32.80 -20.04
C GLN A 256 20.47 -32.99 -18.53
N LYS A 257 21.54 -33.10 -17.74
CA LYS A 257 21.44 -33.25 -16.28
C LYS A 257 21.43 -31.86 -15.64
N TYR A 258 20.41 -31.57 -14.85
CA TYR A 258 20.40 -30.45 -13.92
C TYR A 258 20.66 -31.00 -12.52
N THR A 259 21.70 -30.51 -11.83
CA THR A 259 21.96 -30.82 -10.43
C THR A 259 21.21 -29.85 -9.53
N VAL A 260 20.10 -30.31 -8.94
CA VAL A 260 19.28 -29.51 -8.01
C VAL A 260 19.91 -29.57 -6.61
N SER A 261 20.61 -28.50 -6.19
CA SER A 261 21.37 -28.52 -4.92
C SER A 261 20.54 -28.17 -3.68
N LYS A 262 19.30 -27.67 -3.80
CA LYS A 262 18.40 -27.46 -2.65
C LYS A 262 16.94 -27.23 -3.07
N VAL A 263 16.07 -28.19 -2.75
CA VAL A 263 14.61 -28.07 -2.91
C VAL A 263 14.04 -27.57 -1.58
N PHE A 264 13.42 -26.39 -1.57
CA PHE A 264 12.55 -25.99 -0.47
C PHE A 264 11.20 -26.69 -0.66
N ARG A 265 10.99 -27.79 0.05
CA ARG A 265 9.75 -28.56 0.02
C ARG A 265 8.70 -27.86 0.89
N LEU A 266 7.78 -27.13 0.27
CA LEU A 266 6.51 -26.80 0.91
C LEU A 266 5.60 -28.04 0.83
N SER A 267 4.87 -28.32 1.90
CA SER A 267 4.10 -29.55 2.10
C SER A 267 3.13 -29.85 0.95
N LYS A 268 2.99 -31.15 0.65
CA LYS A 268 2.15 -31.68 -0.43
C LYS A 268 0.70 -31.20 -0.32
N TYR A 269 0.15 -30.67 -1.41
CA TYR A 269 -1.27 -30.51 -1.63
C TYR A 269 -1.82 -31.82 -2.20
N ASP A 270 -2.91 -32.34 -1.61
CA ASP A 270 -3.59 -33.56 -2.03
C ASP A 270 -4.73 -33.19 -3.00
N PRO A 271 -4.65 -33.55 -4.29
CA PRO A 271 -5.64 -33.17 -5.29
C PRO A 271 -6.95 -33.97 -5.20
N GLU A 272 -7.10 -34.95 -4.28
CA GLU A 272 -8.30 -35.79 -4.18
C GLU A 272 -9.32 -35.36 -3.12
N GLN A 273 -9.11 -34.25 -2.40
CA GLN A 273 -10.18 -33.70 -1.54
C GLN A 273 -11.25 -32.96 -2.37
N LYS A 274 -12.23 -33.73 -2.84
CA LYS A 274 -13.54 -33.21 -3.24
C LYS A 274 -14.18 -32.55 -2.01
N PHE A 275 -14.20 -31.22 -1.99
CA PHE A 275 -15.14 -30.48 -1.15
C PHE A 275 -16.49 -30.48 -1.83
N ASP A 276 -17.37 -31.39 -1.40
CA ASP A 276 -18.81 -31.17 -1.55
C ASP A 276 -19.20 -30.01 -0.65
N LEU A 277 -19.39 -28.83 -1.25
CA LEU A 277 -20.03 -27.69 -0.58
C LEU A 277 -21.50 -27.65 -0.98
N LEU A 278 -22.30 -28.38 -0.19
CA LEU A 278 -23.67 -27.98 0.12
C LEU A 278 -23.60 -26.77 1.06
N LEU A 279 -24.22 -25.67 0.60
CA LEU A 279 -24.64 -24.43 1.30
C LEU A 279 -23.55 -23.54 1.93
#